data_AF-K9RV02-F1
#
_entry.id   AF-K9RV02-F1
#
_cell.length_a   1.000
_cell.length_b   1.000
_cell.length_c   1.000
_cell.angle_alpha   90.00
_cell.angle_beta   90.00
_cell.angle_gamma   90.00
#
_symmetry.space_group_name_H-M   'P 1'
#
loop_
_entity.id
_entity.type
_entity.pdbx_description
1 polymer ?
#
loop_
_entity_poly.entity_id
_entity_poly.type
_entity_poly.pdbx_seq_one_letter_code
_entity_poly.pdbx_strand_id
1 'polypeptide(L)'
;MTHSSESDFEFDSITSALTALKQGQAIVVVDDESRENEGDVICAAQFATPALINFMAVNARGLICLAMEGERLDQLDLPLMVTTNTDSNQTAFTVSIDAGPHLGVSTGISAEDRARTIQVAIQAQTQPSDLRRPGHIFPLRAREGGVLKRAGHTEAAVDLARLAGLYPAGVICEIQNPDGSMARLPELIQYAQKYDLKIISIADLISYRLQHERFIYREAIAKLPSEYGEFQIYAYRNGLDQSEHVAIVKGNPETFSQEAILVRVHSECLTGDALGSLRCDCRMQLQAALKMLESAGQGVVVYLRQEGRGIGLVNKLRAYSLQDMGLDTVEANEHLGFPADLRNYGVGAQILNDLGVKKIRLITNNPRKIAGLKGYGLEVVDRVPLLIEANDFNSTYLATKAEKLGHMLLQTYLVTVAIQWQQPPATVTERYEHLEKLRYLAQAQHLLLQEEARPVAQALFGETDLVFHLGLDQPDVAAPNWYQQPGHPYLLAVQNILEQLTSGKWLRQLEFLISTGVDPMRSLQVGLERETYSVQETGSQSSLAWEPQVIYTVSL
;
A
#
# COMPACT_ATOMS: atom_id res chain seq x y z
N MET A 1 -13.42 8.36 -32.29
CA MET A 1 -13.53 9.68 -31.66
C MET A 1 -12.41 9.76 -30.64
N THR A 2 -11.51 10.71 -30.85
CA THR A 2 -10.25 10.88 -30.12
C THR A 2 -10.50 11.25 -28.67
N HIS A 3 -9.95 10.47 -27.74
CA HIS A 3 -9.82 10.84 -26.33
C HIS A 3 -9.07 12.18 -26.26
N SER A 4 -9.74 13.22 -25.78
CA SER A 4 -9.11 14.50 -25.45
C SER A 4 -8.18 14.28 -24.27
N SER A 5 -6.93 14.69 -24.42
CA SER A 5 -5.94 14.80 -23.36
C SER A 5 -6.51 15.60 -22.18
N GLU A 6 -6.68 14.95 -21.03
CA GLU A 6 -6.88 15.63 -19.76
C GLU A 6 -5.67 16.53 -19.52
N SER A 7 -5.92 17.82 -19.33
CA SER A 7 -4.92 18.74 -18.80
C SER A 7 -4.57 18.30 -17.39
N ASP A 8 -3.30 18.04 -17.09
CA ASP A 8 -2.80 17.77 -15.74
C ASP A 8 -3.17 18.94 -14.82
N PHE A 9 -4.24 18.77 -14.04
CA PHE A 9 -4.66 19.70 -13.01
C PHE A 9 -3.79 19.48 -11.76
N GLU A 10 -3.22 20.55 -11.22
CA GLU A 10 -2.44 20.51 -9.98
C GLU A 10 -3.24 21.14 -8.84
N PHE A 11 -3.39 20.41 -7.73
CA PHE A 11 -4.02 20.92 -6.51
C PHE A 11 -3.20 22.07 -5.90
N ASP A 12 -3.88 22.99 -5.20
CA ASP A 12 -3.21 24.03 -4.44
C ASP A 12 -2.40 23.41 -3.28
N SER A 13 -1.30 24.07 -2.89
CA SER A 13 -0.54 23.63 -1.71
C SER A 13 -1.35 23.77 -0.42
N ILE A 14 -1.18 22.82 0.51
CA ILE A 14 -1.81 22.89 1.84
C ILE A 14 -1.46 24.20 2.56
N THR A 15 -0.21 24.66 2.46
CA THR A 15 0.22 25.95 3.06
C THR A 15 -0.60 27.15 2.53
N SER A 16 -0.94 27.16 1.24
CA SER A 16 -1.78 28.22 0.66
C SER A 16 -3.23 28.14 1.16
N ALA A 17 -3.78 26.93 1.28
CA ALA A 17 -5.12 26.71 1.84
C ALA A 17 -5.20 27.11 3.32
N LEU A 18 -4.18 26.79 4.13
CA LEU A 18 -4.10 27.23 5.54
C LEU A 18 -4.03 28.76 5.64
N THR A 19 -3.34 29.43 4.71
CA THR A 19 -3.28 30.90 4.65
C THR A 19 -4.65 31.50 4.34
N ALA A 20 -5.37 30.93 3.36
CA ALA A 20 -6.73 31.36 3.01
C ALA A 20 -7.69 31.20 4.20
N LEU A 21 -7.69 30.05 4.86
CA LEU A 21 -8.51 29.79 6.07
C LEU A 21 -8.20 30.78 7.19
N LYS A 22 -6.92 31.08 7.42
CA LYS A 22 -6.49 32.07 8.43
C LYS A 22 -6.98 33.49 8.13
N GLN A 23 -7.21 33.81 6.86
CA GLN A 23 -7.80 35.07 6.40
C GLN A 23 -9.34 35.06 6.41
N GLY A 24 -9.98 33.97 6.84
CA GLY A 24 -11.43 33.83 6.87
C GLY A 24 -12.06 33.45 5.54
N GLN A 25 -11.26 33.05 4.56
CA GLN A 25 -11.75 32.53 3.29
C GLN A 25 -12.16 31.06 3.42
N ALA A 26 -13.09 30.62 2.58
CA ALA A 26 -13.40 29.21 2.40
C ALA A 26 -12.47 28.57 1.37
N ILE A 27 -12.40 27.25 1.37
CA ILE A 27 -11.67 26.44 0.40
C ILE A 27 -12.54 25.26 -0.05
N VAL A 28 -12.15 24.59 -1.12
CA VAL A 28 -12.70 23.31 -1.55
C VAL A 28 -11.76 22.20 -1.10
N VAL A 29 -12.31 21.15 -0.49
CA VAL A 29 -11.56 19.95 -0.14
C VAL A 29 -12.22 18.76 -0.83
N VAL A 30 -11.42 17.94 -1.50
CA VAL A 30 -11.89 16.74 -2.19
C VAL A 30 -11.35 15.48 -1.51
N ASP A 31 -12.16 14.42 -1.50
CA ASP A 31 -11.73 13.10 -1.04
C ASP A 31 -11.29 12.19 -2.19
N ASP A 32 -10.92 10.96 -1.87
CA ASP A 32 -10.44 9.98 -2.84
C ASP A 32 -11.59 9.44 -3.70
N GLU A 33 -11.33 9.15 -4.98
CA GLU A 33 -12.34 8.60 -5.91
C GLU A 33 -12.99 7.30 -5.42
N SER A 34 -12.30 6.53 -4.57
CA SER A 34 -12.78 5.28 -3.99
C SER A 34 -13.63 5.45 -2.72
N ARG A 35 -13.79 6.68 -2.19
CA ARG A 35 -14.59 6.99 -1.01
C ARG A 35 -15.96 7.57 -1.39
N GLU A 36 -16.15 8.89 -1.33
CA GLU A 36 -17.38 9.55 -1.77
C GLU A 36 -17.21 10.12 -3.19
N ASN A 37 -15.96 10.41 -3.59
CA ASN A 37 -15.61 11.10 -4.83
C ASN A 37 -16.28 12.47 -4.92
N GLU A 38 -16.36 13.16 -3.78
CA GLU A 38 -17.10 14.41 -3.59
C GLU A 38 -16.18 15.54 -3.12
N GLY A 39 -16.70 16.76 -3.14
CA GLY A 39 -15.99 17.94 -2.66
C GLY A 39 -16.87 18.81 -1.77
N ASP A 40 -16.26 19.29 -0.68
CA ASP A 40 -16.91 20.16 0.29
C ASP A 40 -16.32 21.56 0.24
N VAL A 41 -17.18 22.57 0.37
CA VAL A 41 -16.74 23.90 0.79
C VAL A 41 -16.48 23.86 2.29
N ILE A 42 -15.24 24.17 2.68
CA ILE A 42 -14.81 24.19 4.08
C ILE A 42 -14.39 25.61 4.47
N CYS A 43 -14.87 26.08 5.63
CA CYS A 43 -14.33 27.27 6.29
C CYS A 43 -14.13 27.05 7.78
N ALA A 44 -13.23 27.80 8.41
CA ALA A 44 -13.09 27.75 9.88
C ALA A 44 -14.35 28.29 10.56
N ALA A 45 -14.86 27.58 11.56
CA ALA A 45 -16.16 27.90 12.17
C ALA A 45 -16.21 29.30 12.80
N GLN A 46 -15.08 29.78 13.34
CA GLN A 46 -14.97 31.14 13.89
C GLN A 46 -15.18 32.25 12.85
N PHE A 47 -15.03 31.95 11.55
CA PHE A 47 -15.28 32.89 10.46
C PHE A 47 -16.61 32.64 9.74
N ALA A 48 -17.49 31.80 10.30
CA ALA A 48 -18.83 31.59 9.77
C ALA A 48 -19.67 32.87 9.89
N THR A 49 -19.86 33.56 8.75
CA THR A 49 -20.69 34.77 8.64
C THR A 49 -22.01 34.45 7.92
N PRO A 50 -23.06 35.28 8.06
CA PRO A 50 -24.30 35.09 7.31
C PRO A 50 -24.09 35.06 5.80
N ALA A 51 -23.16 35.86 5.28
CA ALA A 51 -22.80 35.86 3.86
C ALA A 51 -22.20 34.52 3.41
N LEU A 52 -21.32 33.94 4.22
CA LEU A 52 -20.68 32.66 3.90
C LEU A 52 -21.64 31.48 4.03
N ILE A 53 -22.52 31.48 5.04
CA ILE A 53 -23.58 30.47 5.17
C ILE A 53 -24.58 30.57 4.03
N ASN A 54 -24.94 31.78 3.59
CA ASN A 54 -25.76 31.97 2.41
C ASN A 54 -25.05 31.50 1.13
N PHE A 55 -23.74 31.76 1.01
CA PHE A 55 -22.94 31.26 -0.10
C PHE A 55 -22.98 29.73 -0.16
N MET A 56 -22.74 29.04 0.97
CA MET A 56 -22.86 27.58 1.06
C MET A 56 -24.26 27.11 0.66
N ALA A 57 -25.32 27.70 1.21
CA ALA A 57 -26.70 27.30 0.92
C ALA A 57 -27.11 27.47 -0.54
N VAL A 58 -26.60 28.50 -1.23
CA VAL A 58 -27.01 28.84 -2.62
C VAL A 58 -26.07 28.22 -3.66
N ASN A 59 -24.78 28.20 -3.37
CA ASN A 59 -23.75 27.83 -4.33
C ASN A 59 -23.13 26.46 -4.05
N ALA A 60 -23.09 25.95 -2.82
CA ALA A 60 -22.71 24.55 -2.54
C ALA A 60 -23.94 23.64 -2.51
N ARG A 61 -25.02 24.07 -1.84
CA ARG A 61 -26.36 23.43 -1.80
C ARG A 61 -26.47 22.13 -1.01
N GLY A 62 -25.35 21.58 -0.54
CA GLY A 62 -25.30 20.47 0.38
C GLY A 62 -25.81 20.79 1.78
N LEU A 63 -25.57 19.85 2.70
CA LEU A 63 -25.97 19.97 4.09
C LEU A 63 -24.91 20.75 4.86
N ILE A 64 -25.28 21.91 5.40
CA ILE A 64 -24.36 22.72 6.20
C ILE A 64 -24.17 22.05 7.57
N CYS A 65 -22.98 21.50 7.78
CA CYS A 65 -22.60 20.80 9.00
C CYS A 65 -21.50 21.56 9.76
N LEU A 66 -21.44 21.34 11.07
CA LEU A 66 -20.43 21.92 11.97
C LEU A 66 -19.52 20.81 12.50
N ALA A 67 -18.35 20.63 11.91
CA ALA A 67 -17.35 19.68 12.38
C ALA A 67 -16.63 20.21 13.63
N MET A 68 -16.60 19.41 14.70
CA MET A 68 -16.04 19.79 16.00
C MET A 68 -15.26 18.66 16.65
N GLU A 69 -14.35 19.04 17.56
CA GLU A 69 -13.70 18.10 18.46
C GLU A 69 -14.70 17.46 19.43
N GLY A 70 -14.47 16.18 19.71
CA GLY A 70 -15.35 15.39 20.58
C GLY A 70 -15.51 15.98 21.98
N GLU A 71 -14.43 16.50 22.59
CA GLU A 71 -14.45 17.09 23.93
C GLU A 71 -15.45 18.25 24.00
N ARG A 72 -15.47 19.12 22.98
CA ARG A 72 -16.37 20.26 22.95
C ARG A 72 -17.84 19.83 22.82
N LEU A 73 -18.11 18.81 22.02
CA LEU A 73 -19.44 18.23 21.90
C LEU A 73 -19.91 17.60 23.23
N ASP A 74 -18.99 16.96 23.97
CA ASP A 74 -19.29 16.38 25.27
C ASP A 74 -19.60 17.48 26.31
N GLN A 75 -18.85 18.59 26.32
CA GLN A 75 -19.13 19.77 27.16
C GLN A 75 -20.51 20.39 26.89
N LEU A 76 -20.97 20.33 25.63
CA LEU A 76 -22.26 20.87 25.20
C LEU A 76 -23.42 19.88 25.35
N ASP A 77 -23.17 18.66 25.83
CA ASP A 77 -24.14 17.56 25.89
C ASP A 77 -24.81 17.31 24.53
N LEU A 78 -23.96 17.07 23.51
CA LEU A 78 -24.35 16.76 22.14
C LEU A 78 -23.97 15.32 21.78
N PRO A 79 -24.77 14.32 22.19
CA PRO A 79 -24.53 12.93 21.82
C PRO A 79 -24.77 12.69 20.33
N LEU A 80 -24.28 11.55 19.83
CA LEU A 80 -24.63 11.06 18.49
C LEU A 80 -26.15 10.96 18.34
N MET A 81 -26.68 11.32 17.17
CA MET A 81 -28.13 11.31 16.94
C MET A 81 -28.71 9.89 16.82
N VAL A 82 -27.86 8.91 16.51
CA VAL A 82 -28.20 7.49 16.46
C VAL A 82 -27.25 6.68 17.33
N THR A 83 -27.76 5.60 17.92
CA THR A 83 -26.97 4.69 18.77
C THR A 83 -26.12 3.72 17.96
N THR A 84 -26.62 3.29 16.80
CA THR A 84 -25.90 2.41 15.86
C THR A 84 -25.73 3.14 14.55
N ASN A 85 -24.49 3.46 14.19
CA ASN A 85 -24.18 4.10 12.91
C ASN A 85 -24.10 3.04 11.80
N THR A 86 -25.06 3.04 10.88
CA THR A 86 -25.12 2.14 9.73
C THR A 86 -24.64 2.79 8.43
N ASP A 87 -24.15 4.02 8.48
CA ASP A 87 -23.56 4.71 7.34
C ASP A 87 -22.27 4.01 6.89
N SER A 88 -22.07 3.80 5.59
CA SER A 88 -20.86 3.14 5.07
C SER A 88 -19.60 3.93 5.40
N ASN A 89 -19.70 5.26 5.42
CA ASN A 89 -18.59 6.16 5.71
C ASN A 89 -18.45 6.49 7.20
N GLN A 90 -19.35 5.96 8.03
CA GLN A 90 -19.40 6.15 9.49
C GLN A 90 -19.35 7.63 9.90
N THR A 91 -20.02 8.51 9.15
CA THR A 91 -20.11 9.94 9.47
C THR A 91 -20.88 10.13 10.79
N ALA A 92 -20.25 10.81 11.75
CA ALA A 92 -20.70 10.84 13.14
C ALA A 92 -21.57 12.07 13.44
N PHE A 93 -22.80 12.06 12.94
CA PHE A 93 -23.79 13.10 13.23
C PHE A 93 -24.21 13.12 14.71
N THR A 94 -24.18 14.30 15.31
CA THR A 94 -24.80 14.54 16.62
C THR A 94 -26.23 15.05 16.46
N VAL A 95 -26.93 15.17 17.59
CA VAL A 95 -28.23 15.85 17.63
C VAL A 95 -28.09 17.27 17.03
N SER A 96 -29.02 17.66 16.15
CA SER A 96 -29.01 18.97 15.51
C SER A 96 -29.38 20.09 16.50
N ILE A 97 -28.84 21.28 16.27
CA ILE A 97 -28.93 22.40 17.21
C ILE A 97 -29.31 23.72 16.56
N ASP A 98 -29.96 24.57 17.33
CA ASP A 98 -30.09 26.02 17.12
C ASP A 98 -29.72 26.73 18.42
N ALA A 99 -29.12 27.92 18.36
CA ALA A 99 -29.00 28.72 19.57
C ALA A 99 -30.38 29.19 20.09
N GLY A 100 -30.45 29.48 21.38
CA GLY A 100 -31.66 29.96 22.03
C GLY A 100 -32.07 31.38 21.58
N PRO A 101 -33.37 31.74 21.71
CA PRO A 101 -33.83 33.09 21.37
C PRO A 101 -33.15 34.21 22.16
N HIS A 102 -32.71 33.93 23.39
CA HIS A 102 -31.93 34.86 24.22
C HIS A 102 -30.56 35.20 23.64
N LEU A 103 -30.07 34.40 22.69
CA LEU A 103 -28.82 34.61 21.95
C LEU A 103 -29.05 35.23 20.56
N GLY A 104 -30.29 35.59 20.23
CA GLY A 104 -30.65 36.29 19.00
C GLY A 104 -30.94 35.37 17.82
N VAL A 105 -31.28 34.10 18.07
CA VAL A 105 -31.71 33.16 17.01
C VAL A 105 -33.23 33.00 17.04
N SER A 106 -33.86 33.20 15.89
CA SER A 106 -35.32 33.12 15.75
C SER A 106 -35.79 31.69 15.44
N THR A 107 -36.08 31.40 14.18
CA THR A 107 -36.51 30.10 13.66
C THR A 107 -35.34 29.14 13.46
N GLY A 108 -34.10 29.64 13.34
CA GLY A 108 -32.91 28.82 13.18
C GLY A 108 -32.40 28.68 11.75
N ILE A 109 -33.28 28.74 10.75
CA ILE A 109 -32.97 28.35 9.36
C ILE A 109 -32.28 29.45 8.53
N SER A 110 -32.44 30.72 8.91
CA SER A 110 -31.86 31.82 8.15
C SER A 110 -30.32 31.73 8.15
N ALA A 111 -29.66 32.33 7.16
CA ALA A 111 -28.20 32.34 7.14
C ALA A 111 -27.61 33.04 8.37
N GLU A 112 -28.31 34.05 8.89
CA GLU A 112 -27.97 34.77 10.12
C GLU A 112 -28.11 33.87 11.36
N ASP A 113 -29.25 33.20 11.50
CA ASP A 113 -29.53 32.30 12.61
C ASP A 113 -28.56 31.10 12.65
N ARG A 114 -28.25 30.51 11.49
CA ARG A 114 -27.28 29.42 11.35
C ARG A 114 -25.86 29.87 11.68
N ALA A 115 -25.41 31.01 11.14
CA ALA A 115 -24.11 31.58 11.48
C ALA A 115 -24.02 31.87 12.98
N ARG A 116 -25.06 32.45 13.58
CA ARG A 116 -25.12 32.73 15.02
C ARG A 116 -25.04 31.47 15.86
N THR A 117 -25.76 30.41 15.46
CA THR A 117 -25.72 29.11 16.13
C THR A 117 -24.32 28.51 16.11
N ILE A 118 -23.62 28.57 14.97
CA ILE A 118 -22.22 28.11 14.86
C ILE A 118 -21.30 28.90 15.81
N GLN A 119 -21.43 30.23 15.83
CA GLN A 119 -20.63 31.08 16.73
C GLN A 119 -20.89 30.80 18.21
N VAL A 120 -22.14 30.51 18.59
CA VAL A 120 -22.50 30.11 19.96
C VAL A 120 -21.90 28.75 20.30
N ALA A 121 -21.96 27.77 19.40
CA ALA A 121 -21.44 26.43 19.67
C ALA A 121 -19.92 26.41 19.97
N ILE A 122 -19.14 27.28 19.33
CA ILE A 122 -17.68 27.33 19.54
C ILE A 122 -17.23 28.24 20.71
N GLN A 123 -18.14 28.97 21.35
CA GLN A 123 -17.81 29.89 22.45
C GLN A 123 -17.58 29.16 23.77
N ALA A 124 -16.41 29.34 24.39
CA ALA A 124 -16.02 28.60 25.61
C ALA A 124 -17.07 28.62 26.74
N GLN A 125 -17.77 29.75 26.94
CA GLN A 125 -18.76 29.94 27.99
C GLN A 125 -20.14 29.33 27.74
N THR A 126 -20.44 28.93 26.49
CA THR A 126 -21.75 28.38 26.11
C THR A 126 -22.06 27.13 26.90
N GLN A 127 -23.27 27.09 27.47
CA GLN A 127 -23.79 25.96 28.23
C GLN A 127 -24.71 25.09 27.38
N PRO A 128 -24.93 23.81 27.74
CA PRO A 128 -25.89 22.94 27.03
C PRO A 128 -27.31 23.53 26.88
N SER A 129 -27.76 24.33 27.86
CA SER A 129 -29.07 24.98 27.87
C SER A 129 -29.19 26.17 26.92
N ASP A 130 -28.07 26.66 26.38
CA ASP A 130 -28.06 27.73 25.38
C ASP A 130 -28.43 27.22 23.98
N LEU A 131 -28.44 25.90 23.80
CA LEU A 131 -28.71 25.23 22.54
C LEU A 131 -30.06 24.48 22.60
N ARG A 132 -30.95 24.78 21.66
CA ARG A 132 -32.21 24.06 21.43
C ARG A 132 -31.94 22.85 20.55
N ARG A 133 -32.72 21.79 20.78
CA ARG A 133 -32.67 20.52 20.06
C ARG A 133 -34.12 20.09 19.72
N PRO A 134 -34.44 19.68 18.48
CA PRO A 134 -33.60 19.76 17.29
C PRO A 134 -33.38 21.23 16.83
N GLY A 135 -32.51 21.41 15.86
CA GLY A 135 -32.32 22.68 15.14
C GLY A 135 -31.79 22.47 13.72
N HIS A 136 -31.16 23.50 13.14
CA HIS A 136 -30.83 23.56 11.71
C HIS A 136 -29.33 23.57 11.41
N ILE A 137 -28.47 23.54 12.42
CA ILE A 137 -27.06 23.18 12.30
C ILE A 137 -26.89 21.73 12.74
N PHE A 138 -26.11 20.97 11.98
CA PHE A 138 -25.84 19.56 12.22
C PHE A 138 -24.38 19.39 12.65
N PRO A 139 -24.09 19.31 13.96
CA PRO A 139 -22.73 19.10 14.39
C PRO A 139 -22.26 17.67 14.07
N LEU A 140 -20.98 17.55 13.75
CA LEU A 140 -20.30 16.31 13.41
C LEU A 140 -19.14 16.10 14.38
N ARG A 141 -19.04 14.90 14.95
CA ARG A 141 -17.94 14.52 15.83
C ARG A 141 -16.75 14.05 15.03
N ALA A 142 -15.68 14.85 14.98
CA ALA A 142 -14.41 14.41 14.40
C ALA A 142 -13.76 13.33 15.28
N ARG A 143 -13.15 12.32 14.65
CA ARG A 143 -12.35 11.33 15.36
C ARG A 143 -11.06 11.94 15.89
N GLU A 144 -10.68 11.53 17.10
CA GLU A 144 -9.36 11.83 17.64
C GLU A 144 -8.27 11.34 16.67
N GLY A 145 -7.24 12.16 16.44
CA GLY A 145 -6.22 11.92 15.42
C GLY A 145 -6.56 12.47 14.02
N GLY A 146 -7.81 12.90 13.77
CA GLY A 146 -8.19 13.60 12.54
C GLY A 146 -8.03 12.75 11.28
N VAL A 147 -7.57 13.36 10.18
CA VAL A 147 -7.44 12.69 8.88
C VAL A 147 -6.48 11.50 8.88
N LEU A 148 -5.59 11.43 9.88
CA LEU A 148 -4.69 10.28 10.08
C LEU A 148 -5.41 9.05 10.64
N LYS A 149 -6.63 9.22 11.16
CA LYS A 149 -7.49 8.14 11.68
C LYS A 149 -8.72 7.88 10.82
N ARG A 150 -9.29 8.92 10.21
CA ARG A 150 -10.38 8.80 9.23
C ARG A 150 -10.22 9.90 8.18
N ALA A 151 -10.00 9.51 6.94
CA ALA A 151 -9.84 10.41 5.80
C ALA A 151 -11.21 10.96 5.32
N GLY A 152 -11.90 11.73 6.16
CA GLY A 152 -13.20 12.34 5.83
C GLY A 152 -13.20 13.87 5.95
N HIS A 153 -14.17 14.52 5.31
CA HIS A 153 -14.33 15.98 5.33
C HIS A 153 -14.51 16.55 6.75
N THR A 154 -15.18 15.80 7.64
CA THR A 154 -15.32 16.14 9.06
C THR A 154 -13.96 16.32 9.74
N GLU A 155 -13.09 15.33 9.62
CA GLU A 155 -11.74 15.38 10.19
C GLU A 155 -10.88 16.45 9.51
N ALA A 156 -10.98 16.58 8.18
CA ALA A 156 -10.24 17.57 7.42
C ALA A 156 -10.56 18.99 7.89
N ALA A 157 -11.83 19.32 8.11
CA ALA A 157 -12.26 20.64 8.57
C ALA A 157 -11.66 21.03 9.93
N VAL A 158 -11.66 20.10 10.88
CA VAL A 158 -11.09 20.30 12.22
C VAL A 158 -9.56 20.42 12.14
N ASP A 159 -8.91 19.54 11.38
CA ASP A 159 -7.45 19.54 11.24
C ASP A 159 -6.94 20.79 10.54
N LEU A 160 -7.58 21.21 9.45
CA LEU A 160 -7.22 22.43 8.72
C LEU A 160 -7.36 23.68 9.59
N ALA A 161 -8.43 23.78 10.38
CA ALA A 161 -8.61 24.88 11.32
C ALA A 161 -7.50 24.88 12.39
N ARG A 162 -7.17 23.71 12.95
CA ARG A 162 -6.08 23.56 13.93
C ARG A 162 -4.72 23.94 13.33
N LEU A 163 -4.39 23.42 12.14
CA LEU A 163 -3.13 23.70 11.44
C LEU A 163 -2.99 25.17 11.04
N ALA A 164 -4.10 25.87 10.77
CA ALA A 164 -4.11 27.30 10.52
C ALA A 164 -3.93 28.15 11.81
N GLY A 165 -3.88 27.52 12.98
CA GLY A 165 -3.80 28.18 14.29
C GLY A 165 -5.11 28.83 14.73
N LEU A 166 -6.25 28.28 14.29
CA LEU A 166 -7.60 28.75 14.61
C LEU A 166 -8.28 27.80 15.59
N TYR A 167 -9.47 28.16 16.07
CA TYR A 167 -10.28 27.25 16.88
C TYR A 167 -10.57 25.95 16.08
N PRO A 168 -10.36 24.74 16.65
CA PRO A 168 -10.44 23.47 15.93
C PRO A 168 -11.89 23.03 15.65
N ALA A 169 -12.59 23.83 14.86
CA ALA A 169 -13.90 23.53 14.32
C ALA A 169 -14.05 24.16 12.94
N GLY A 170 -14.78 23.49 12.05
CA GLY A 170 -15.02 23.94 10.69
C GLY A 170 -16.48 23.76 10.29
N VAL A 171 -16.92 24.58 9.33
CA VAL A 171 -18.22 24.41 8.67
C VAL A 171 -17.95 23.78 7.32
N ILE A 172 -18.68 22.71 7.02
CA ILE A 172 -18.59 21.97 5.77
C ILE A 172 -19.94 21.96 5.06
N CYS A 173 -19.92 21.89 3.74
CA CYS A 173 -21.11 21.79 2.91
C CYS A 173 -20.72 21.16 1.56
N GLU A 174 -21.34 20.03 1.23
CA GLU A 174 -21.07 19.32 -0.01
C GLU A 174 -21.48 20.16 -1.23
N ILE A 175 -20.73 20.07 -2.32
CA ILE A 175 -20.98 20.82 -3.55
C ILE A 175 -21.84 19.98 -4.51
N GLN A 176 -23.04 20.50 -4.81
CA GLN A 176 -23.94 19.95 -5.82
C GLN A 176 -23.95 20.78 -7.09
N ASN A 177 -24.06 20.08 -8.21
CA ASN A 177 -24.38 20.65 -9.50
C ASN A 177 -25.77 21.31 -9.50
N PRO A 178 -26.06 22.21 -10.45
CA PRO A 178 -27.36 22.88 -10.54
C PRO A 178 -28.55 21.93 -10.72
N ASP A 179 -28.33 20.74 -11.26
CA ASP A 179 -29.34 19.69 -11.45
C ASP A 179 -29.56 18.81 -10.20
N GLY A 180 -28.80 19.06 -9.12
CA GLY A 180 -28.87 18.32 -7.86
C GLY A 180 -27.98 17.08 -7.80
N SER A 181 -27.22 16.77 -8.85
CA SER A 181 -26.17 15.74 -8.78
C SER A 181 -24.97 16.24 -7.97
N MET A 182 -24.16 15.33 -7.42
CA MET A 182 -22.93 15.69 -6.71
C MET A 182 -21.84 16.09 -7.68
N ALA A 183 -21.17 17.21 -7.42
CA ALA A 183 -20.08 17.71 -8.27
C ALA A 183 -18.85 16.80 -8.15
N ARG A 184 -18.31 16.37 -9.29
CA ARG A 184 -17.07 15.55 -9.37
C ARG A 184 -15.86 16.41 -9.69
N LEU A 185 -14.66 15.85 -9.59
CA LEU A 185 -13.40 16.60 -9.70
C LEU A 185 -13.34 17.60 -10.89
N PRO A 186 -13.73 17.26 -12.15
CA PRO A 186 -13.73 18.23 -13.25
C PRO A 186 -14.65 19.43 -13.04
N GLU A 187 -15.78 19.23 -12.34
CA GLU A 187 -16.76 20.27 -12.01
C GLU A 187 -16.30 21.08 -10.80
N LEU A 188 -15.67 20.42 -9.82
CA LEU A 188 -15.08 21.05 -8.63
C LEU A 188 -13.91 21.99 -9.00
N ILE A 189 -13.10 21.63 -10.00
CA ILE A 189 -12.05 22.51 -10.54
C ILE A 189 -12.68 23.79 -11.12
N GLN A 190 -13.73 23.65 -11.93
CA GLN A 190 -14.45 24.80 -12.49
C GLN A 190 -15.14 25.63 -11.39
N TYR A 191 -15.68 24.96 -10.36
CA TYR A 191 -16.30 25.59 -9.20
C TYR A 191 -15.29 26.45 -8.43
N ALA A 192 -14.13 25.88 -8.11
CA ALA A 192 -13.07 26.55 -7.39
C ALA A 192 -12.58 27.79 -8.16
N GLN A 193 -12.38 27.66 -9.48
CA GLN A 193 -12.01 28.79 -10.35
C GLN A 193 -13.09 29.87 -10.40
N LYS A 194 -14.36 29.50 -10.53
CA LYS A 194 -15.49 30.44 -10.61
C LYS A 194 -15.61 31.32 -9.38
N TYR A 195 -15.35 30.76 -8.20
CA TYR A 195 -15.49 31.46 -6.92
C TYR A 195 -14.17 31.88 -6.28
N ASP A 196 -13.06 31.74 -7.01
CA ASP A 196 -11.70 32.06 -6.54
C ASP A 196 -11.36 31.38 -5.19
N LEU A 197 -11.67 30.08 -5.11
CA LEU A 197 -11.40 29.24 -3.94
C LEU A 197 -10.18 28.35 -4.18
N LYS A 198 -9.38 28.15 -3.14
CA LYS A 198 -8.34 27.13 -3.14
C LYS A 198 -8.95 25.74 -3.15
N ILE A 199 -8.34 24.81 -3.86
CA ILE A 199 -8.79 23.41 -3.92
C ILE A 199 -7.64 22.47 -3.54
N ILE A 200 -7.89 21.62 -2.56
CA ILE A 200 -6.90 20.66 -2.03
C ILE A 200 -7.51 19.26 -1.91
N SER A 201 -6.67 18.24 -1.84
CA SER A 201 -7.11 16.87 -1.56
C SER A 201 -6.88 16.48 -0.10
N ILE A 202 -7.73 15.60 0.46
CA ILE A 202 -7.48 14.98 1.77
C ILE A 202 -6.17 14.18 1.76
N ALA A 203 -5.81 13.57 0.63
CA ALA A 203 -4.55 12.84 0.47
C ALA A 203 -3.32 13.76 0.67
N ASP A 204 -3.36 14.97 0.12
CA ASP A 204 -2.32 15.98 0.32
C ASP A 204 -2.30 16.51 1.75
N LEU A 205 -3.47 16.67 2.38
CA LEU A 205 -3.56 17.06 3.79
C LEU A 205 -2.96 15.99 4.71
N ILE A 206 -3.26 14.72 4.48
CA ILE A 206 -2.65 13.58 5.19
C ILE A 206 -1.14 13.63 5.01
N SER A 207 -0.66 13.76 3.77
CA SER A 207 0.77 13.83 3.46
C SER A 207 1.44 15.02 4.18
N TYR A 208 0.80 16.19 4.16
CA TYR A 208 1.28 17.38 4.86
C TYR A 208 1.38 17.17 6.37
N ARG A 209 0.33 16.65 7.02
CA ARG A 209 0.35 16.36 8.46
C ARG A 209 1.45 15.36 8.80
N LEU A 210 1.60 14.31 8.02
CA LEU A 210 2.62 13.29 8.25
C LEU A 210 4.06 13.81 8.13
N GLN A 211 4.30 14.83 7.30
CA GLN A 211 5.59 15.52 7.16
C GLN A 211 5.87 16.51 8.30
N HIS A 212 4.85 17.16 8.85
CA HIS A 212 5.00 18.28 9.79
C HIS A 212 4.71 17.90 11.25
N GLU A 213 3.99 16.81 11.50
CA GLU A 213 3.65 16.33 12.82
C GLU A 213 4.39 15.04 13.14
N ARG A 214 4.92 14.95 14.36
CA ARG A 214 5.54 13.72 14.87
C ARG A 214 4.57 13.04 15.83
N PHE A 215 4.21 11.81 15.55
CA PHE A 215 3.37 10.99 16.43
C PHE A 215 3.97 9.61 16.72
N ILE A 216 5.14 9.31 16.14
CA ILE A 216 5.93 8.12 16.48
C ILE A 216 7.12 8.50 17.38
N TYR A 217 7.18 7.86 18.54
CA TYR A 217 8.17 8.12 19.59
C TYR A 217 8.98 6.86 19.89
N ARG A 218 10.30 6.98 19.94
CA ARG A 218 11.19 5.90 20.34
C ARG A 218 11.19 5.77 21.86
N GLU A 219 10.86 4.58 22.35
CA GLU A 219 10.72 4.29 23.78
C GLU A 219 11.89 3.48 24.34
N ALA A 220 12.45 2.56 23.56
CA ALA A 220 13.53 1.69 24.02
C ALA A 220 14.45 1.25 22.87
N ILE A 221 15.68 0.89 23.23
CA ILE A 221 16.67 0.28 22.34
C ILE A 221 17.33 -0.89 23.08
N ALA A 222 17.47 -2.03 22.43
CA ALA A 222 18.16 -3.19 22.99
C ALA A 222 18.96 -3.95 21.93
N LYS A 223 19.97 -4.71 22.37
CA LYS A 223 20.66 -5.69 21.51
C LYS A 223 19.73 -6.87 21.24
N LEU A 224 19.68 -7.29 19.98
CA LEU A 224 18.92 -8.44 19.52
C LEU A 224 19.88 -9.44 18.84
N PRO A 225 20.53 -10.33 19.61
CA PRO A 225 21.19 -11.49 19.04
C PRO A 225 20.12 -12.43 18.47
N SER A 226 20.29 -12.88 17.22
CA SER A 226 19.34 -13.77 16.55
C SER A 226 20.06 -14.83 15.71
N GLU A 227 19.32 -15.84 15.26
CA GLU A 227 19.84 -16.85 14.31
C GLU A 227 20.23 -16.26 12.94
N TYR A 228 19.81 -15.03 12.63
CA TYR A 228 20.12 -14.34 11.38
C TYR A 228 21.30 -13.37 11.51
N GLY A 229 21.83 -13.15 12.72
CA GLY A 229 22.87 -12.17 13.00
C GLY A 229 22.63 -11.33 14.25
N GLU A 230 23.53 -10.39 14.48
CA GLU A 230 23.45 -9.43 15.58
C GLU A 230 22.85 -8.10 15.12
N PHE A 231 21.77 -7.69 15.78
CA PHE A 231 21.03 -6.47 15.48
C PHE A 231 20.82 -5.61 16.71
N GLN A 232 20.38 -4.38 16.50
CA GLN A 232 19.72 -3.55 17.50
C GLN A 232 18.22 -3.54 17.22
N ILE A 233 17.39 -3.67 18.26
CA ILE A 233 15.93 -3.53 18.15
C ILE A 233 15.50 -2.23 18.84
N TYR A 234 14.70 -1.45 18.11
CA TYR A 234 14.17 -0.15 18.54
C TYR A 234 12.67 -0.29 18.73
N ALA A 235 12.16 0.01 19.92
CA ALA A 235 10.73 0.03 20.19
C ALA A 235 10.19 1.45 19.99
N TYR A 236 9.06 1.53 19.27
CA TYR A 236 8.36 2.76 18.98
C TYR A 236 6.92 2.69 19.47
N ARG A 237 6.39 3.82 19.93
CA ARG A 237 4.99 4.01 20.33
C ARG A 237 4.32 5.04 19.42
N ASN A 238 3.11 4.72 18.99
CA ASN A 238 2.24 5.64 18.27
C ASN A 238 1.39 6.44 19.26
N GLY A 239 1.59 7.75 19.32
CA GLY A 239 0.85 8.64 20.21
C GLY A 239 -0.65 8.73 19.90
N LEU A 240 -1.08 8.36 18.69
CA LEU A 240 -2.48 8.48 18.25
C LEU A 240 -3.36 7.28 18.66
N ASP A 241 -2.78 6.10 18.87
CA ASP A 241 -3.54 4.89 19.26
C ASP A 241 -2.83 4.01 20.28
N GLN A 242 -1.69 4.45 20.80
CA GLN A 242 -0.86 3.72 21.74
C GLN A 242 -0.33 2.38 21.22
N SER A 243 -0.44 2.10 19.91
CA SER A 243 0.15 0.90 19.31
C SER A 243 1.67 0.96 19.35
N GLU A 244 2.28 -0.21 19.46
CA GLU A 244 3.72 -0.37 19.51
C GLU A 244 4.22 -0.97 18.21
N HIS A 245 5.40 -0.54 17.77
CA HIS A 245 6.06 -1.06 16.58
C HIS A 245 7.54 -1.24 16.87
N VAL A 246 8.23 -2.04 16.06
CA VAL A 246 9.68 -2.22 16.23
C VAL A 246 10.43 -2.01 14.93
N ALA A 247 11.66 -1.51 15.03
CA ALA A 247 12.62 -1.54 13.94
C ALA A 247 13.82 -2.41 14.35
N ILE A 248 14.18 -3.35 13.48
CA ILE A 248 15.37 -4.19 13.63
C ILE A 248 16.44 -3.59 12.71
N VAL A 249 17.57 -3.21 13.29
CA VAL A 249 18.58 -2.36 12.67
C VAL A 249 19.94 -3.05 12.68
N LYS A 250 20.59 -3.07 11.51
CA LYS A 250 21.99 -3.45 11.31
C LYS A 250 22.78 -2.19 10.95
N GLY A 251 23.99 -2.04 11.50
CA GLY A 251 24.85 -0.87 11.27
C GLY A 251 24.59 0.28 12.24
N ASN A 252 25.11 1.47 11.94
CA ASN A 252 24.97 2.67 12.78
C ASN A 252 23.97 3.67 12.17
N PRO A 253 22.82 3.94 12.81
CA PRO A 253 21.86 4.95 12.35
C PRO A 253 22.45 6.35 12.11
N GLU A 254 23.52 6.73 12.81
CA GLU A 254 24.15 8.04 12.64
C GLU A 254 24.73 8.24 11.22
N THR A 255 25.09 7.16 10.52
CA THR A 255 25.65 7.22 9.16
C THR A 255 24.57 7.05 8.07
N PHE A 256 23.35 6.66 8.43
CA PHE A 256 22.30 6.31 7.45
C PHE A 256 21.89 7.45 6.52
N SER A 257 22.06 8.70 6.95
CA SER A 257 21.72 9.87 6.13
C SER A 257 22.63 10.06 4.92
N GLN A 258 23.81 9.42 4.91
CA GLN A 258 24.84 9.56 3.88
C GLN A 258 24.81 8.42 2.84
N GLU A 259 24.07 7.35 3.12
CA GLU A 259 24.11 6.10 2.35
C GLU A 259 22.72 5.68 1.87
N ALA A 260 22.70 4.77 0.87
CA ALA A 260 21.48 4.13 0.41
C ALA A 260 21.21 2.87 1.24
N ILE A 261 20.31 2.98 2.22
CA ILE A 261 20.08 1.94 3.23
C ILE A 261 19.12 0.88 2.71
N LEU A 262 19.47 -0.39 2.93
CA LEU A 262 18.60 -1.52 2.63
C LEU A 262 17.42 -1.55 3.62
N VAL A 263 16.19 -1.39 3.13
CA VAL A 263 15.01 -1.27 4.00
C VAL A 263 13.94 -2.28 3.62
N ARG A 264 13.33 -2.88 4.63
CA ARG A 264 12.12 -3.70 4.52
C ARG A 264 11.04 -3.16 5.43
N VAL A 265 9.91 -2.74 4.86
CA VAL A 265 8.69 -2.45 5.64
C VAL A 265 7.81 -3.70 5.65
N HIS A 266 7.79 -4.38 6.80
CA HIS A 266 7.09 -5.62 7.05
C HIS A 266 5.82 -5.38 7.88
N SER A 267 4.69 -5.88 7.40
CA SER A 267 3.45 -5.88 8.18
C SER A 267 3.38 -7.19 8.96
N GLU A 268 3.13 -7.10 10.26
CA GLU A 268 2.96 -8.24 11.15
C GLU A 268 1.99 -9.27 10.57
N CYS A 269 2.40 -10.54 10.66
CA CYS A 269 1.57 -11.69 10.35
C CYS A 269 1.78 -12.73 11.45
N LEU A 270 0.99 -12.70 12.52
CA LEU A 270 1.10 -13.62 13.66
C LEU A 270 1.11 -15.08 13.19
N THR A 271 0.18 -15.44 12.32
CA THR A 271 0.05 -16.81 11.80
C THR A 271 1.28 -17.24 11.03
N GLY A 272 1.88 -16.37 10.21
CA GLY A 272 3.10 -16.66 9.46
C GLY A 272 4.33 -16.55 10.35
N ASP A 273 4.63 -15.34 10.78
CA ASP A 273 5.86 -14.93 11.45
C ASP A 273 6.08 -15.73 12.74
N ALA A 274 5.08 -15.78 13.65
CA ALA A 274 5.23 -16.44 14.95
C ALA A 274 4.83 -17.93 14.94
N LEU A 275 3.77 -18.31 14.22
CA LEU A 275 3.21 -19.67 14.29
C LEU A 275 3.61 -20.61 13.14
N GLY A 276 4.19 -20.08 12.04
CA GLY A 276 4.73 -20.91 10.97
C GLY A 276 3.71 -21.41 9.97
N SER A 277 2.64 -20.66 9.79
CA SER A 277 1.64 -20.95 8.77
C SER A 277 2.25 -21.01 7.38
N LEU A 278 2.03 -22.13 6.69
CA LEU A 278 2.43 -22.33 5.30
C LEU A 278 1.47 -21.67 4.30
N ARG A 279 0.30 -21.17 4.75
CA ARG A 279 -0.70 -20.48 3.90
C ARG A 279 -0.21 -19.13 3.37
N CYS A 280 0.84 -18.58 3.97
CA CYS A 280 1.43 -17.31 3.55
C CYS A 280 2.96 -17.44 3.51
N ASP A 281 3.60 -16.46 2.89
CA ASP A 281 5.05 -16.38 2.75
C ASP A 281 5.70 -15.37 3.71
N CYS A 282 4.92 -14.80 4.64
CA CYS A 282 5.37 -13.70 5.51
C CYS A 282 6.62 -14.03 6.33
N ARG A 283 6.65 -15.21 6.97
CA ARG A 283 7.81 -15.65 7.75
C ARG A 283 9.06 -15.70 6.89
N MET A 284 9.00 -16.41 5.78
CA MET A 284 10.13 -16.60 4.87
C MET A 284 10.62 -15.24 4.33
N GLN A 285 9.71 -14.32 4.03
CA GLN A 285 10.07 -12.94 3.65
C GLN A 285 10.80 -12.21 4.78
N LEU A 286 10.32 -12.29 6.02
CA LEU A 286 10.97 -11.65 7.16
C LEU A 286 12.38 -12.22 7.39
N GLN A 287 12.51 -13.54 7.38
CA GLN A 287 13.79 -14.23 7.57
C GLN A 287 14.79 -13.88 6.46
N ALA A 288 14.36 -13.91 5.20
CA ALA A 288 15.20 -13.54 4.07
C ALA A 288 15.65 -12.07 4.16
N ALA A 289 14.76 -11.15 4.51
CA ALA A 289 15.13 -9.75 4.70
C ALA A 289 16.18 -9.57 5.82
N LEU A 290 16.04 -10.25 6.95
CA LEU A 290 17.03 -10.20 8.04
C LEU A 290 18.40 -10.73 7.61
N LYS A 291 18.44 -11.83 6.85
CA LYS A 291 19.69 -12.38 6.29
C LYS A 291 20.34 -11.43 5.28
N MET A 292 19.54 -10.77 4.43
CA MET A 292 20.04 -9.76 3.49
C MET A 292 20.65 -8.57 4.22
N LEU A 293 20.01 -8.11 5.30
CA LEU A 293 20.55 -7.06 6.16
C LEU A 293 21.88 -7.46 6.80
N GLU A 294 21.98 -8.69 7.33
CA GLU A 294 23.22 -9.20 7.91
C GLU A 294 24.35 -9.22 6.87
N SER A 295 24.09 -9.78 5.69
CA SER A 295 25.05 -9.87 4.59
C SER A 295 25.50 -8.49 4.10
N ALA A 296 24.58 -7.51 4.04
CA ALA A 296 24.91 -6.15 3.63
C ALA A 296 25.66 -5.35 4.70
N GLY A 297 25.65 -5.79 5.97
CA GLY A 297 26.28 -5.10 7.09
C GLY A 297 25.55 -3.83 7.56
N GLN A 298 24.50 -3.39 6.85
CA GLN A 298 23.65 -2.26 7.21
C GLN A 298 22.24 -2.39 6.63
N GLY A 299 21.26 -1.95 7.40
CA GLY A 299 19.86 -1.89 6.93
C GLY A 299 18.84 -1.89 8.05
N VAL A 300 17.57 -1.74 7.67
CA VAL A 300 16.44 -1.62 8.61
C VAL A 300 15.26 -2.50 8.17
N VAL A 301 14.79 -3.38 9.05
CA VAL A 301 13.46 -3.99 8.95
C VAL A 301 12.53 -3.23 9.89
N VAL A 302 11.56 -2.50 9.35
CA VAL A 302 10.46 -1.92 10.13
C VAL A 302 9.36 -2.96 10.22
N TYR A 303 9.07 -3.44 11.43
CA TYR A 303 8.00 -4.38 11.73
C TYR A 303 6.80 -3.63 12.31
N LEU A 304 5.82 -3.36 11.44
CA LEU A 304 4.59 -2.67 11.78
C LEU A 304 3.57 -3.69 12.29
N ARG A 305 3.09 -3.51 13.53
CA ARG A 305 2.07 -4.36 14.16
C ARG A 305 0.67 -4.07 13.62
N GLN A 306 0.48 -4.39 12.34
CA GLN A 306 -0.74 -4.14 11.55
C GLN A 306 -1.21 -5.41 10.84
N GLU A 307 -1.69 -6.36 11.64
CA GLU A 307 -2.16 -7.66 11.18
C GLU A 307 -3.29 -7.58 10.13
N GLY A 308 -3.31 -8.52 9.19
CA GLY A 308 -4.37 -8.65 8.20
C GLY A 308 -4.44 -7.51 7.19
N ARG A 309 -3.35 -6.77 6.97
CA ARG A 309 -3.34 -5.50 6.21
C ARG A 309 -4.15 -4.39 6.90
N GLY A 310 -4.24 -4.43 8.23
CA GLY A 310 -4.93 -3.42 9.04
C GLY A 310 -6.33 -3.81 9.51
N ILE A 311 -6.91 -4.90 9.01
CA ILE A 311 -8.25 -5.37 9.46
C ILE A 311 -8.20 -6.12 10.80
N GLY A 312 -7.00 -6.46 11.28
CA GLY A 312 -6.78 -7.19 12.53
C GLY A 312 -6.87 -8.71 12.40
N LEU A 313 -6.37 -9.41 13.43
CA LEU A 313 -6.24 -10.87 13.44
C LEU A 313 -7.58 -11.59 13.27
N VAL A 314 -8.62 -11.17 13.98
CA VAL A 314 -9.94 -11.84 13.96
C VAL A 314 -10.54 -11.79 12.55
N ASN A 315 -10.52 -10.63 11.91
CA ASN A 315 -11.08 -10.48 10.56
C ASN A 315 -10.25 -11.20 9.50
N LYS A 316 -8.92 -11.26 9.68
CA LYS A 316 -8.06 -12.11 8.85
C LYS A 316 -8.44 -13.59 8.95
N LEU A 317 -8.72 -14.09 10.15
CA LEU A 317 -9.15 -15.48 10.33
C LEU A 317 -10.55 -15.73 9.73
N ARG A 318 -11.46 -14.76 9.82
CA ARG A 318 -12.75 -14.82 9.11
C ARG A 318 -12.55 -14.90 7.59
N ALA A 319 -11.62 -14.10 7.05
CA ALA A 319 -11.28 -14.13 5.62
C ALA A 319 -10.70 -15.49 5.22
N TYR A 320 -9.89 -16.13 6.09
CA TYR A 320 -9.43 -17.50 5.86
C TYR A 320 -10.59 -18.51 5.82
N SER A 321 -11.58 -18.40 6.70
CA SER A 321 -12.76 -19.27 6.64
C SER A 321 -13.53 -19.13 5.33
N LEU A 322 -13.64 -17.91 4.80
CA LEU A 322 -14.25 -17.67 3.49
C LEU A 322 -13.39 -18.21 2.34
N GLN A 323 -12.07 -18.10 2.44
CA GLN A 323 -11.15 -18.70 1.46
C GLN A 323 -11.20 -20.22 1.46
N ASP A 324 -11.34 -20.84 2.63
CA ASP A 324 -11.56 -22.29 2.76
C ASP A 324 -12.88 -22.73 2.08
N MET A 325 -13.81 -21.80 1.84
CA MET A 325 -15.06 -22.02 1.08
C MET A 325 -14.94 -21.66 -0.41
N GLY A 326 -13.74 -21.29 -0.89
CA GLY A 326 -13.43 -21.10 -2.31
C GLY A 326 -13.32 -19.65 -2.79
N LEU A 327 -13.53 -18.65 -1.92
CA LEU A 327 -13.31 -17.24 -2.26
C LEU A 327 -11.81 -16.92 -2.32
N ASP A 328 -11.40 -15.98 -3.17
CA ASP A 328 -10.03 -15.49 -3.11
C ASP A 328 -9.80 -14.46 -1.98
N THR A 329 -8.55 -14.01 -1.80
CA THR A 329 -8.22 -13.07 -0.71
C THR A 329 -8.88 -11.69 -0.87
N VAL A 330 -9.08 -11.22 -2.09
CA VAL A 330 -9.74 -9.93 -2.35
C VAL A 330 -11.23 -10.09 -2.11
N GLU A 331 -11.85 -11.10 -2.70
CA GLU A 331 -13.28 -11.38 -2.56
C GLU A 331 -13.68 -11.64 -1.10
N ALA A 332 -12.85 -12.37 -0.35
CA ALA A 332 -13.10 -12.62 1.06
C ALA A 332 -13.05 -11.33 1.91
N ASN A 333 -12.20 -10.35 1.56
CA ASN A 333 -12.15 -9.07 2.27
C ASN A 333 -13.32 -8.17 1.87
N GLU A 334 -13.67 -8.11 0.59
CA GLU A 334 -14.84 -7.40 0.08
C GLU A 334 -16.13 -7.94 0.72
N HIS A 335 -16.25 -9.27 0.83
CA HIS A 335 -17.38 -9.92 1.50
C HIS A 335 -17.49 -9.58 2.98
N LEU A 336 -16.36 -9.32 3.64
CA LEU A 336 -16.30 -8.86 5.03
C LEU A 336 -16.46 -7.34 5.18
N GLY A 337 -16.62 -6.60 4.08
CA GLY A 337 -16.80 -5.14 4.05
C GLY A 337 -15.51 -4.35 4.29
N PHE A 338 -14.33 -4.92 4.03
CA PHE A 338 -13.05 -4.24 4.18
C PHE A 338 -12.41 -3.93 2.81
N PRO A 339 -11.81 -2.73 2.64
CA PRO A 339 -11.03 -2.45 1.43
C PRO A 339 -9.77 -3.33 1.38
N ALA A 340 -9.25 -3.53 0.17
CA ALA A 340 -8.18 -4.51 -0.10
C ALA A 340 -6.84 -4.23 0.62
N ASP A 341 -6.61 -2.99 1.07
CA ASP A 341 -5.41 -2.56 1.81
C ASP A 341 -5.69 -1.33 2.69
N LEU A 342 -5.53 -1.45 4.02
CA LEU A 342 -5.69 -0.36 5.00
C LEU A 342 -4.37 0.04 5.66
N ARG A 343 -3.23 -0.36 5.10
CA ARG A 343 -1.94 -0.16 5.77
C ARG A 343 -1.56 1.31 5.86
N ASN A 344 -1.14 1.74 7.05
CA ASN A 344 -0.64 3.09 7.28
C ASN A 344 0.90 3.11 7.12
N TYR A 345 1.36 3.53 5.94
CA TYR A 345 2.80 3.62 5.66
C TYR A 345 3.47 4.84 6.31
N GLY A 346 2.70 5.82 6.78
CA GLY A 346 3.24 7.01 7.45
C GLY A 346 3.95 6.70 8.75
N VAL A 347 3.46 5.70 9.49
CA VAL A 347 4.15 5.16 10.68
C VAL A 347 5.55 4.66 10.31
N GLY A 348 5.64 3.83 9.27
CA GLY A 348 6.92 3.27 8.83
C GLY A 348 7.89 4.35 8.35
N ALA A 349 7.38 5.37 7.67
CA ALA A 349 8.18 6.50 7.23
C ALA A 349 8.73 7.33 8.41
N GLN A 350 7.93 7.62 9.45
CA GLN A 350 8.42 8.33 10.63
C GLN A 350 9.47 7.53 11.42
N ILE A 351 9.33 6.21 11.48
CA ILE A 351 10.35 5.33 12.08
C ILE A 351 11.67 5.44 11.30
N LEU A 352 11.63 5.39 9.97
CA LEU A 352 12.82 5.51 9.13
C LEU A 352 13.48 6.89 9.25
N ASN A 353 12.67 7.95 9.32
CA ASN A 353 13.14 9.31 9.56
C ASN A 353 13.81 9.47 10.94
N ASP A 354 13.26 8.85 12.02
CA ASP A 354 13.92 8.85 13.33
C ASP A 354 15.30 8.15 13.29
N LEU A 355 15.40 7.08 12.51
CA LEU A 355 16.66 6.35 12.29
C LEU A 355 17.62 7.08 11.35
N GLY A 356 17.30 8.29 10.88
CA GLY A 356 18.15 9.09 10.02
C GLY A 356 18.24 8.61 8.56
N VAL A 357 17.38 7.67 8.15
CA VAL A 357 17.34 7.16 6.78
C VAL A 357 16.82 8.25 5.84
N LYS A 358 17.50 8.45 4.71
CA LYS A 358 17.07 9.37 3.64
C LYS A 358 16.93 8.67 2.30
N LYS A 359 17.92 7.86 1.92
CA LYS A 359 17.93 7.09 0.68
C LYS A 359 17.67 5.61 0.98
N ILE A 360 16.75 5.02 0.25
CA ILE A 360 16.24 3.67 0.49
C ILE A 360 16.49 2.77 -0.72
N ARG A 361 17.06 1.59 -0.46
CA ARG A 361 16.99 0.42 -1.33
C ARG A 361 15.89 -0.49 -0.80
N LEU A 362 14.70 -0.43 -1.40
CA LEU A 362 13.49 -1.02 -0.81
C LEU A 362 13.36 -2.51 -1.16
N ILE A 363 13.38 -3.38 -0.15
CA ILE A 363 13.12 -4.82 -0.27
C ILE A 363 11.62 -5.07 -0.46
N THR A 364 11.13 -5.13 -1.71
CA THR A 364 9.71 -5.34 -2.00
C THR A 364 9.39 -5.95 -3.38
N ASN A 365 8.43 -6.87 -3.40
CA ASN A 365 7.84 -7.40 -4.64
C ASN A 365 6.64 -6.59 -5.14
N ASN A 366 6.18 -5.58 -4.41
CA ASN A 366 5.00 -4.79 -4.75
C ASN A 366 5.38 -3.35 -5.16
N PRO A 367 5.09 -2.92 -6.41
CA PRO A 367 5.40 -1.58 -6.91
C PRO A 367 4.58 -0.48 -6.22
N ARG A 368 3.35 -0.75 -5.78
CA ARG A 368 2.49 0.23 -5.08
C ARG A 368 3.08 0.69 -3.74
N LYS A 369 3.93 -0.12 -3.09
CA LYS A 369 4.63 0.26 -1.85
C LYS A 369 5.59 1.45 -2.04
N ILE A 370 6.00 1.76 -3.27
CA ILE A 370 6.98 2.82 -3.58
C ILE A 370 6.32 4.19 -3.54
N ALA A 371 5.07 4.32 -4.01
CA ALA A 371 4.34 5.58 -4.03
C ALA A 371 4.10 6.13 -2.62
N GLY A 372 3.76 5.27 -1.67
CA GLY A 372 3.47 5.64 -0.28
C GLY A 372 4.67 6.10 0.56
N LEU A 373 5.89 6.15 0.03
CA LEU A 373 7.09 6.61 0.76
C LEU A 373 7.68 7.92 0.23
N LYS A 374 7.39 8.30 -1.02
CA LYS A 374 7.97 9.51 -1.66
C LYS A 374 7.58 10.81 -0.95
N GLY A 375 6.43 10.84 -0.28
CA GLY A 375 5.92 12.01 0.44
C GLY A 375 6.53 12.25 1.83
N TYR A 376 7.61 11.58 2.24
CA TYR A 376 8.10 11.64 3.63
C TYR A 376 9.56 12.09 3.76
N GLY A 377 10.11 12.72 2.71
CA GLY A 377 11.55 13.02 2.66
C GLY A 377 12.43 11.78 2.49
N LEU A 378 11.82 10.65 2.11
CA LEU A 378 12.48 9.39 1.82
C LEU A 378 12.57 9.19 0.30
N GLU A 379 13.79 9.06 -0.20
CA GLU A 379 14.09 8.83 -1.60
C GLU A 379 14.31 7.33 -1.84
N VAL A 380 13.41 6.68 -2.59
CA VAL A 380 13.63 5.28 -3.01
C VAL A 380 14.54 5.29 -4.24
N VAL A 381 15.80 4.92 -4.04
CA VAL A 381 16.85 4.95 -5.08
C VAL A 381 17.02 3.61 -5.80
N ASP A 382 16.58 2.52 -5.17
CA ASP A 382 16.69 1.17 -5.71
C ASP A 382 15.54 0.30 -5.18
N ARG A 383 15.16 -0.72 -5.93
CA ARG A 383 14.17 -1.72 -5.54
C ARG A 383 14.81 -3.09 -5.59
N VAL A 384 14.90 -3.73 -4.42
CA VAL A 384 15.49 -5.06 -4.28
C VAL A 384 14.36 -6.09 -4.20
N PRO A 385 14.25 -7.04 -5.15
CA PRO A 385 13.23 -8.08 -5.10
C PRO A 385 13.49 -9.03 -3.92
N LEU A 386 12.43 -9.62 -3.39
CA LEU A 386 12.45 -10.60 -2.30
C LEU A 386 11.61 -11.81 -2.69
N LEU A 387 12.12 -12.59 -3.63
CA LEU A 387 11.42 -13.77 -4.13
C LEU A 387 11.52 -14.90 -3.11
N ILE A 388 10.37 -15.34 -2.62
CA ILE A 388 10.21 -16.49 -1.75
C ILE A 388 9.52 -17.59 -2.54
N GLU A 389 10.01 -18.82 -2.40
CA GLU A 389 9.42 -19.99 -3.03
C GLU A 389 7.95 -20.17 -2.64
N ALA A 390 7.12 -20.46 -3.65
CA ALA A 390 5.78 -20.93 -3.42
C ALA A 390 5.82 -22.38 -2.94
N ASN A 391 4.96 -22.72 -1.98
CA ASN A 391 4.68 -24.09 -1.57
C ASN A 391 3.24 -24.47 -1.97
N ASP A 392 2.88 -25.73 -1.77
CA ASP A 392 1.57 -26.26 -2.15
C ASP A 392 0.39 -25.48 -1.52
N PHE A 393 0.59 -24.88 -0.35
CA PHE A 393 -0.44 -24.15 0.40
C PHE A 393 -0.58 -22.68 0.01
N ASN A 394 0.48 -22.03 -0.48
CA ASN A 394 0.47 -20.59 -0.77
C ASN A 394 0.56 -20.25 -2.27
N SER A 395 0.72 -21.24 -3.15
CA SER A 395 0.84 -21.03 -4.60
C SER A 395 -0.33 -20.23 -5.19
N THR A 396 -1.57 -20.60 -4.85
CA THR A 396 -2.78 -19.86 -5.28
C THR A 396 -2.81 -18.45 -4.71
N TYR A 397 -2.48 -18.29 -3.43
CA TYR A 397 -2.43 -16.98 -2.76
C TYR A 397 -1.42 -16.03 -3.40
N LEU A 398 -0.23 -16.53 -3.76
CA LEU A 398 0.81 -15.78 -4.43
C LEU A 398 0.43 -15.42 -5.86
N ALA A 399 -0.22 -16.34 -6.59
CA ALA A 399 -0.76 -16.08 -7.93
C ALA A 399 -1.80 -14.94 -7.92
N THR A 400 -2.78 -14.98 -6.99
CA THR A 400 -3.76 -13.90 -6.85
C THR A 400 -3.09 -12.55 -6.53
N LYS A 401 -2.03 -12.53 -5.72
CA LYS A 401 -1.26 -11.31 -5.46
C LYS A 401 -0.55 -10.78 -6.72
N ALA A 402 -0.03 -11.65 -7.57
CA ALA A 402 0.58 -11.23 -8.84
C ALA A 402 -0.47 -10.60 -9.76
N GLU A 403 -1.54 -11.34 -10.07
CA GLU A 403 -2.61 -10.90 -10.98
C GLU A 403 -3.31 -9.63 -10.49
N LYS A 404 -3.80 -9.63 -9.24
CA LYS A 404 -4.69 -8.57 -8.75
C LYS A 404 -3.95 -7.40 -8.09
N LEU A 405 -2.74 -7.61 -7.59
CA LEU A 405 -2.01 -6.61 -6.79
C LEU A 405 -0.64 -6.22 -7.39
N GLY A 406 -0.34 -6.67 -8.61
CA GLY A 406 0.86 -6.29 -9.36
C GLY A 406 2.16 -6.74 -8.72
N HIS A 407 2.16 -7.83 -7.95
CA HIS A 407 3.40 -8.39 -7.41
C HIS A 407 4.28 -8.95 -8.54
N MET A 408 5.58 -8.64 -8.52
CA MET A 408 6.56 -9.19 -9.46
C MET A 408 6.82 -10.67 -9.14
N LEU A 409 6.03 -11.56 -9.72
CA LEU A 409 6.28 -12.99 -9.83
C LEU A 409 6.33 -13.34 -11.33
N LEU A 410 6.88 -14.51 -11.69
CA LEU A 410 6.80 -14.96 -13.07
C LEU A 410 5.33 -15.12 -13.47
N GLN A 411 4.92 -14.36 -14.48
CA GLN A 411 3.60 -14.44 -15.09
C GLN A 411 3.65 -15.15 -16.45
N THR A 412 4.79 -15.07 -17.14
CA THR A 412 5.08 -15.86 -18.34
C THR A 412 6.29 -16.77 -18.07
N TYR A 413 6.12 -18.07 -18.31
CA TYR A 413 7.17 -19.08 -18.11
C TYR A 413 7.75 -19.50 -19.46
N LEU A 414 9.07 -19.43 -19.61
CA LEU A 414 9.75 -19.83 -20.85
C LEU A 414 10.40 -21.20 -20.70
N VAL A 415 11.17 -21.42 -19.64
CA VAL A 415 11.88 -22.68 -19.43
C VAL A 415 12.01 -22.99 -17.96
N THR A 416 11.88 -24.27 -17.61
CA THR A 416 12.29 -24.82 -16.32
C THR A 416 13.68 -25.44 -16.50
N VAL A 417 14.61 -25.10 -15.62
CA VAL A 417 15.99 -25.61 -15.63
C VAL A 417 16.24 -26.29 -14.29
N ALA A 418 16.76 -27.52 -14.34
CA ALA A 418 17.18 -28.28 -13.19
C ALA A 418 18.68 -28.53 -13.28
N ILE A 419 19.40 -28.26 -12.19
CA ILE A 419 20.86 -28.36 -12.16
C ILE A 419 21.34 -29.17 -10.96
N GLN A 420 22.43 -29.89 -11.21
CA GLN A 420 23.21 -30.59 -10.21
C GLN A 420 24.64 -30.08 -10.28
N TRP A 421 25.19 -29.67 -9.16
CA TRP A 421 26.55 -29.14 -9.04
C TRP A 421 27.53 -30.29 -8.86
N GLN A 422 28.78 -30.10 -9.26
CA GLN A 422 29.85 -31.03 -8.90
C GLN A 422 30.07 -31.07 -7.38
N GLN A 423 29.96 -29.92 -6.73
CA GLN A 423 30.00 -29.78 -5.28
C GLN A 423 28.76 -29.00 -4.85
N PRO A 424 27.76 -29.67 -4.23
CA PRO A 424 26.58 -28.98 -3.75
C PRO A 424 26.97 -27.97 -2.65
N PRO A 425 26.27 -26.83 -2.55
CA PRO A 425 26.56 -25.82 -1.53
C PRO A 425 26.45 -26.43 -0.13
N ALA A 426 27.49 -26.27 0.69
CA ALA A 426 27.56 -26.85 2.04
C ALA A 426 26.80 -26.01 3.07
N THR A 427 26.56 -24.73 2.76
CA THR A 427 25.82 -23.80 3.61
C THR A 427 24.68 -23.09 2.87
N VAL A 428 23.72 -22.57 3.64
CA VAL A 428 22.61 -21.75 3.10
C VAL A 428 23.14 -20.47 2.43
N THR A 429 24.23 -19.89 2.96
CA THR A 429 24.86 -18.70 2.39
C THR A 429 25.44 -18.99 1.00
N GLU A 430 26.18 -20.09 0.85
CA GLU A 430 26.72 -20.52 -0.45
C GLU A 430 25.60 -20.83 -1.46
N ARG A 431 24.51 -21.47 -1.01
CA ARG A 431 23.33 -21.69 -1.87
C ARG A 431 22.75 -20.37 -2.36
N TYR A 432 22.64 -19.38 -1.48
CA TYR A 432 22.14 -18.05 -1.84
C TYR A 432 23.06 -17.33 -2.83
N GLU A 433 24.38 -17.38 -2.63
CA GLU A 433 25.35 -16.82 -3.57
C GLU A 433 25.27 -17.47 -4.96
N HIS A 434 25.06 -18.79 -5.02
CA HIS A 434 24.83 -19.50 -6.28
C HIS A 434 23.55 -19.00 -6.96
N LEU A 435 22.45 -18.88 -6.20
CA LEU A 435 21.18 -18.41 -6.74
C LEU A 435 21.27 -16.96 -7.25
N GLU A 436 21.98 -16.07 -6.56
CA GLU A 436 22.18 -14.68 -7.01
C GLU A 436 23.01 -14.60 -8.29
N LYS A 437 24.02 -15.48 -8.46
CA LYS A 437 24.76 -15.58 -9.74
C LYS A 437 23.82 -16.00 -10.88
N LEU A 438 22.93 -16.96 -10.65
CA LEU A 438 21.94 -17.37 -11.64
C LEU A 438 20.94 -16.25 -11.97
N ARG A 439 20.49 -15.51 -10.95
CA ARG A 439 19.63 -14.33 -11.15
C ARG A 439 20.32 -13.25 -11.98
N TYR A 440 21.61 -13.00 -11.73
CA TYR A 440 22.41 -12.08 -12.53
C TYR A 440 22.49 -12.50 -14.00
N LEU A 441 22.70 -13.80 -14.26
CA LEU A 441 22.69 -14.35 -15.63
C LEU A 441 21.34 -14.17 -16.32
N ALA A 442 20.24 -14.45 -15.61
CA ALA A 442 18.89 -14.22 -16.14
C ALA A 442 18.64 -12.74 -16.45
N GLN A 443 19.01 -11.85 -15.52
CA GLN A 443 18.83 -10.41 -15.66
C GLN A 443 19.64 -9.83 -16.83
N ALA A 444 20.83 -10.37 -17.10
CA ALA A 444 21.64 -9.98 -18.25
C ALA A 444 20.95 -10.27 -19.60
N GLN A 445 19.96 -11.18 -19.62
CA GLN A 445 19.11 -11.46 -20.78
C GLN A 445 17.70 -10.88 -20.64
N HIS A 446 17.48 -9.95 -19.69
CA HIS A 446 16.17 -9.37 -19.37
C HIS A 446 15.10 -10.39 -18.95
N LEU A 447 15.52 -11.51 -18.36
CA LEU A 447 14.63 -12.52 -17.79
C LEU A 447 14.63 -12.48 -16.26
N LEU A 448 13.54 -12.93 -15.68
CA LEU A 448 13.43 -13.22 -14.25
C LEU A 448 13.69 -14.69 -13.99
N LEU A 449 14.32 -14.98 -12.86
CA LEU A 449 14.52 -16.33 -12.34
C LEU A 449 13.67 -16.53 -11.09
N GLN A 450 12.87 -17.59 -11.08
CA GLN A 450 12.08 -18.01 -9.92
C GLN A 450 12.40 -19.46 -9.58
N GLU A 451 12.86 -19.73 -8.35
CA GLU A 451 13.09 -21.10 -7.88
C GLU A 451 11.78 -21.91 -7.86
N GLU A 452 11.90 -23.20 -8.15
CA GLU A 452 10.81 -24.17 -8.20
C GLU A 452 11.08 -25.29 -7.20
N ALA A 453 10.28 -25.32 -6.13
CA ALA A 453 10.44 -26.26 -5.04
C ALA A 453 9.24 -27.20 -4.85
N ARG A 454 8.22 -27.13 -5.72
CA ARG A 454 7.05 -28.00 -5.61
C ARG A 454 7.47 -29.46 -5.73
N PRO A 455 6.85 -30.39 -4.95
CA PRO A 455 7.18 -31.82 -5.01
C PRO A 455 7.09 -32.42 -6.42
N VAL A 456 6.21 -31.88 -7.27
CA VAL A 456 6.07 -32.30 -8.66
C VAL A 456 7.35 -32.07 -9.47
N ALA A 457 8.05 -30.96 -9.27
CA ALA A 457 9.29 -30.67 -9.97
C ALA A 457 10.44 -31.55 -9.47
N GLN A 458 10.51 -31.78 -8.15
CA GLN A 458 11.48 -32.70 -7.56
C GLN A 458 11.27 -34.14 -8.05
N ALA A 459 10.01 -34.58 -8.13
CA ALA A 459 9.68 -35.89 -8.70
C ALA A 459 9.99 -35.98 -10.20
N LEU A 460 9.88 -34.86 -10.92
CA LEU A 460 10.12 -34.81 -12.36
C LEU A 460 11.59 -34.91 -12.73
N PHE A 461 12.45 -34.12 -12.08
CA PHE A 461 13.88 -34.04 -12.40
C PHE A 461 14.77 -34.94 -11.52
N GLY A 462 14.23 -35.53 -10.45
CA GLY A 462 14.97 -36.46 -9.59
C GLY A 462 15.99 -35.76 -8.68
N GLU A 463 17.18 -36.36 -8.50
CA GLU A 463 18.25 -35.85 -7.64
C GLU A 463 18.90 -34.59 -8.24
N THR A 464 18.30 -33.44 -7.94
CA THR A 464 18.74 -32.11 -8.38
C THR A 464 19.00 -31.22 -7.17
N ASP A 465 20.01 -30.36 -7.23
CA ASP A 465 20.30 -29.46 -6.12
C ASP A 465 19.45 -28.17 -6.20
N LEU A 466 18.98 -27.81 -7.40
CA LEU A 466 18.11 -26.65 -7.65
C LEU A 466 17.30 -26.86 -8.93
N VAL A 467 16.02 -26.47 -8.88
CA VAL A 467 15.15 -26.30 -10.05
C VAL A 467 14.66 -24.86 -10.05
N PHE A 468 14.62 -24.22 -11.22
CA PHE A 468 14.15 -22.86 -11.36
C PHE A 468 13.50 -22.62 -12.72
N HIS A 469 12.60 -21.64 -12.77
CA HIS A 469 11.99 -21.12 -13.98
C HIS A 469 12.69 -19.86 -14.45
N LEU A 470 12.75 -19.68 -15.76
CA LEU A 470 13.09 -18.43 -16.41
C LEU A 470 11.88 -17.90 -17.17
N GLY A 471 11.67 -16.59 -17.12
CA GLY A 471 10.57 -15.95 -17.85
C GLY A 471 10.40 -14.46 -17.55
N LEU A 472 9.17 -13.98 -17.62
CA LEU A 472 8.82 -12.56 -17.58
C LEU A 472 7.73 -12.27 -16.52
N ASP A 473 7.70 -11.05 -15.99
CA ASP A 473 6.71 -10.58 -15.02
C ASP A 473 5.40 -10.10 -15.67
N GLN A 474 5.32 -10.09 -16.99
CA GLN A 474 4.13 -9.75 -17.76
C GLN A 474 3.40 -11.03 -18.19
N PRO A 475 2.06 -11.10 -18.05
CA PRO A 475 1.28 -12.23 -18.55
C PRO A 475 1.10 -12.16 -20.08
N ASP A 476 0.89 -13.31 -20.72
CA ASP A 476 0.52 -13.45 -22.14
C ASP A 476 1.46 -12.79 -23.18
N VAL A 477 2.72 -12.55 -22.81
CA VAL A 477 3.73 -11.93 -23.70
C VAL A 477 4.52 -12.92 -24.55
N ALA A 478 4.42 -14.22 -24.26
CA ALA A 478 5.00 -15.27 -25.10
C ALA A 478 3.90 -15.98 -25.88
N ALA A 479 3.98 -15.94 -27.21
CA ALA A 479 3.12 -16.76 -28.05
C ALA A 479 3.34 -18.25 -27.74
N PRO A 480 2.32 -19.12 -27.73
CA PRO A 480 2.47 -20.53 -27.33
C PRO A 480 3.51 -21.34 -28.11
N ASN A 481 3.93 -20.87 -29.27
CA ASN A 481 4.92 -21.50 -30.15
C ASN A 481 6.22 -20.69 -30.28
N TRP A 482 6.52 -19.79 -29.35
CA TRP A 482 7.69 -18.89 -29.41
C TRP A 482 9.01 -19.66 -29.61
N TYR A 483 9.14 -20.86 -29.04
CA TYR A 483 10.31 -21.72 -29.11
C TYR A 483 10.51 -22.40 -30.48
N GLN A 484 9.49 -22.40 -31.34
CA GLN A 484 9.56 -22.95 -32.70
C GLN A 484 10.00 -21.91 -33.74
N GLN A 485 10.09 -20.64 -33.35
CA GLN A 485 10.38 -19.53 -34.26
C GLN A 485 11.89 -19.25 -34.28
N PRO A 486 12.60 -19.55 -35.39
CA PRO A 486 14.03 -19.31 -35.48
C PRO A 486 14.36 -17.82 -35.28
N GLY A 487 15.29 -17.52 -34.38
CA GLY A 487 15.70 -16.14 -34.09
C GLY A 487 14.75 -15.38 -33.15
N HIS A 488 13.76 -16.03 -32.54
CA HIS A 488 12.93 -15.40 -31.53
C HIS A 488 13.79 -14.90 -30.35
N PRO A 489 13.58 -13.67 -29.82
CA PRO A 489 14.42 -13.11 -28.77
C PRO A 489 14.46 -13.99 -27.51
N TYR A 490 13.32 -14.56 -27.10
CA TYR A 490 13.26 -15.48 -25.95
C TYR A 490 14.04 -16.78 -26.19
N LEU A 491 14.05 -17.28 -27.42
CA LEU A 491 14.81 -18.48 -27.80
C LEU A 491 16.31 -18.21 -27.68
N LEU A 492 16.77 -17.09 -28.24
CA LEU A 492 18.17 -16.68 -28.14
C LEU A 492 18.60 -16.42 -26.69
N ALA A 493 17.74 -15.78 -25.89
CA ALA A 493 18.01 -15.53 -24.47
C ALA A 493 18.16 -16.83 -23.66
N VAL A 494 17.24 -17.78 -23.84
CA VAL A 494 17.29 -19.08 -23.16
C VAL A 494 18.52 -19.87 -23.60
N GLN A 495 18.81 -19.93 -24.91
CA GLN A 495 19.99 -20.61 -25.45
C GLN A 495 21.29 -20.04 -24.86
N ASN A 496 21.42 -18.71 -24.82
CA ASN A 496 22.59 -18.04 -24.26
C ASN A 496 22.76 -18.35 -22.76
N ILE A 497 21.68 -18.40 -21.98
CA ILE A 497 21.76 -18.79 -20.56
C ILE A 497 22.23 -20.24 -20.44
N LEU A 498 21.65 -21.18 -21.20
CA LEU A 498 22.05 -22.59 -21.20
C LEU A 498 23.51 -22.77 -21.62
N GLU A 499 23.97 -22.05 -22.64
CA GLU A 499 25.38 -22.01 -23.06
C GLU A 499 26.30 -21.51 -21.94
N GLN A 500 25.93 -20.42 -21.26
CA GLN A 500 26.74 -19.89 -20.15
C GLN A 500 26.77 -20.84 -18.95
N LEU A 501 25.65 -21.47 -18.61
CA LEU A 501 25.59 -22.45 -17.53
C LEU A 501 26.50 -23.65 -17.85
N THR A 502 26.40 -24.19 -19.05
CA THR A 502 27.13 -25.40 -19.49
C THR A 502 28.61 -25.14 -19.74
N SER A 503 29.03 -23.90 -20.01
CA SER A 503 30.44 -23.52 -20.17
C SER A 503 31.29 -23.69 -18.89
N GLY A 504 30.64 -23.80 -17.73
CA GLY A 504 31.31 -23.90 -16.44
C GLY A 504 31.56 -25.33 -15.97
N LYS A 505 32.80 -25.63 -15.54
CA LYS A 505 33.18 -26.93 -14.96
C LYS A 505 32.58 -27.22 -13.56
N TRP A 506 31.59 -26.44 -13.13
CA TRP A 506 30.96 -26.52 -11.82
C TRP A 506 29.64 -27.31 -11.85
N LEU A 507 29.09 -27.59 -13.03
CA LEU A 507 27.91 -28.44 -13.20
C LEU A 507 28.31 -29.92 -13.38
N ARG A 508 27.51 -30.78 -12.76
CA ARG A 508 27.53 -32.23 -12.96
C ARG A 508 26.46 -32.68 -13.96
N GLN A 509 25.28 -32.07 -13.89
CA GLN A 509 24.15 -32.36 -14.77
C GLN A 509 23.30 -31.10 -14.92
N LEU A 510 22.75 -30.90 -16.13
CA LEU A 510 21.74 -29.88 -16.41
C LEU A 510 20.63 -30.52 -17.22
N GLU A 511 19.40 -30.33 -16.78
CA GLU A 511 18.19 -30.70 -17.52
C GLU A 511 17.31 -29.47 -17.70
N PHE A 512 16.51 -29.43 -18.77
CA PHE A 512 15.52 -28.37 -18.94
C PHE A 512 14.24 -28.85 -19.62
N LEU A 513 13.16 -28.09 -19.41
CA LEU A 513 11.83 -28.31 -19.97
C LEU A 513 11.29 -26.98 -20.50
N ILE A 514 10.91 -26.93 -21.78
CA ILE A 514 10.34 -25.71 -22.38
C ILE A 514 8.87 -25.55 -21.99
N SER A 515 8.47 -24.29 -21.77
CA SER A 515 7.08 -23.90 -21.52
C SER A 515 6.50 -23.07 -22.68
N THR A 516 5.20 -23.22 -22.88
CA THR A 516 4.37 -22.47 -23.84
C THR A 516 3.97 -21.07 -23.34
N GLY A 517 4.59 -20.56 -22.26
CA GLY A 517 4.23 -19.28 -21.65
C GLY A 517 3.48 -19.44 -20.32
N VAL A 518 2.95 -20.62 -20.03
CA VAL A 518 2.19 -20.93 -18.80
C VAL A 518 3.02 -21.74 -17.81
N ASP A 519 2.63 -21.79 -16.55
CA ASP A 519 3.31 -22.62 -15.54
C ASP A 519 3.35 -24.10 -15.98
N PRO A 520 4.53 -24.66 -16.32
CA PRO A 520 4.63 -25.99 -16.90
C PRO A 520 4.22 -27.08 -15.90
N MET A 521 4.38 -26.83 -14.60
CA MET A 521 4.06 -27.80 -13.55
C MET A 521 2.56 -28.02 -13.36
N ARG A 522 1.69 -27.16 -13.92
CA ARG A 522 0.23 -27.31 -13.86
C ARG A 522 -0.34 -28.21 -14.95
N SER A 523 0.42 -28.44 -16.02
CA SER A 523 -0.07 -29.08 -17.26
C SER A 523 0.79 -30.27 -17.70
N LEU A 524 1.56 -30.86 -16.78
CA LEU A 524 2.44 -31.98 -17.08
C LEU A 524 1.64 -33.22 -17.51
N GLN A 525 2.10 -33.85 -18.59
CA GLN A 525 1.59 -35.15 -19.04
C GLN A 525 2.25 -36.29 -18.24
N VAL A 526 1.56 -37.44 -18.18
CA VAL A 526 2.09 -38.63 -17.52
C VAL A 526 3.13 -39.29 -18.43
N GLY A 527 4.35 -39.48 -17.93
CA GLY A 527 5.40 -40.22 -18.63
C GLY A 527 6.16 -39.40 -19.68
N LEU A 528 6.66 -38.21 -19.29
CA LEU A 528 7.44 -37.35 -20.18
C LEU A 528 8.66 -38.06 -20.76
N GLU A 529 8.92 -37.78 -22.03
CA GLU A 529 10.11 -38.26 -22.74
C GLU A 529 11.36 -37.48 -22.29
N ARG A 530 12.52 -38.14 -22.35
CA ARG A 530 13.83 -37.55 -22.06
C ARG A 530 14.71 -37.64 -23.29
N GLU A 531 15.22 -36.51 -23.76
CA GLU A 531 16.11 -36.42 -24.90
C GLU A 531 17.47 -35.84 -24.51
N THR A 532 18.53 -36.22 -25.23
CA THR A 532 19.86 -35.64 -25.03
C THR A 532 20.02 -34.40 -25.91
N TYR A 533 20.42 -33.29 -25.32
CA TYR A 533 20.67 -32.03 -26.01
C TYR A 533 22.17 -31.70 -26.03
N SER A 534 22.71 -31.37 -27.20
CA SER A 534 24.10 -30.94 -27.38
C SER A 534 24.17 -29.45 -27.69
N VAL A 535 24.91 -28.70 -26.88
CA VAL A 535 25.05 -27.24 -27.00
C VAL A 535 25.96 -26.84 -28.18
N GLN A 536 26.82 -27.74 -28.66
CA GLN A 536 27.86 -27.43 -29.66
C GLN A 536 27.37 -27.31 -31.11
N GLU A 537 26.07 -27.54 -31.39
CA GLU A 537 25.51 -27.47 -32.75
C GLU A 537 24.90 -26.10 -33.13
N THR A 538 25.14 -25.03 -32.36
CA THR A 538 24.58 -23.69 -32.64
C THR A 538 25.28 -22.93 -33.78
N GLY A 539 26.13 -23.60 -34.56
CA GLY A 539 26.71 -23.10 -35.81
C GLY A 539 25.85 -23.43 -37.02
N SER A 540 24.87 -22.57 -37.35
CA SER A 540 24.09 -22.54 -38.60
C SER A 540 23.49 -23.88 -39.07
N GLN A 541 22.18 -24.04 -38.83
CA GLN A 541 21.30 -25.11 -39.36
C GLN A 541 21.35 -26.49 -38.68
N SER A 542 21.30 -26.59 -37.35
CA SER A 542 20.58 -27.69 -36.71
C SER A 542 19.21 -27.19 -36.23
N SER A 543 18.14 -27.64 -36.89
CA SER A 543 16.77 -27.39 -36.47
C SER A 543 16.43 -28.37 -35.34
N LEU A 544 16.94 -28.13 -34.13
CA LEU A 544 16.42 -28.78 -32.94
C LEU A 544 15.09 -28.08 -32.61
N ALA A 545 13.99 -28.73 -33.01
CA ALA A 545 12.66 -28.29 -32.63
C ALA A 545 12.45 -28.68 -31.17
N TRP A 546 12.69 -27.74 -30.25
CA TRP A 546 12.29 -27.96 -28.86
C TRP A 546 10.79 -28.19 -28.80
N GLU A 547 10.39 -29.17 -28.01
CA GLU A 547 9.00 -29.49 -27.75
C GLU A 547 8.70 -29.31 -26.25
N PRO A 548 7.53 -28.74 -25.90
CA PRO A 548 7.09 -28.74 -24.53
C PRO A 548 6.79 -30.19 -24.11
N GLN A 549 6.78 -30.47 -22.81
CA GLN A 549 6.56 -31.83 -22.28
C GLN A 549 7.69 -32.85 -22.63
N VAL A 550 8.86 -32.37 -23.08
CA VAL A 550 10.08 -33.16 -23.23
C VAL A 550 11.16 -32.62 -22.31
N ILE A 551 11.80 -33.51 -21.54
CA ILE A 551 12.93 -33.13 -20.68
C ILE A 551 14.22 -33.31 -21.48
N TYR A 552 14.97 -32.24 -21.65
CA TYR A 552 16.24 -32.24 -22.35
C TYR A 552 17.39 -32.32 -21.36
N THR A 553 18.14 -33.43 -21.36
CA THR A 553 19.38 -33.59 -20.60
C THR A 553 20.55 -33.07 -21.42
N VAL A 554 21.26 -32.06 -20.91
CA VAL A 554 22.34 -31.40 -21.65
C VAL A 554 23.65 -32.16 -21.49
N SER A 555 24.33 -32.40 -22.61
CA SER A 555 25.69 -32.97 -22.63
C SER A 555 26.71 -31.91 -22.21
N LEU A 556 27.30 -32.07 -21.02
CA LEU A 556 28.27 -31.16 -20.40
C LEU A 556 29.73 -31.47 -20.79
#